data_AF-A0A922WNW4-F1
#
_entry.id   AF-A0A922WNW4-F1
#
_cell.length_a   1.000
_cell.length_b   1.000
_cell.length_c   1.000
_cell.angle_alpha   90.00
_cell.angle_beta   90.00
_cell.angle_gamma   90.00
#
_symmetry.space_group_name_H-M   'P 1'
#
loop_
_entity.id
_entity.type
_entity.pdbx_description
1 polymer ?
#
loop_
_entity_poly.entity_id
_entity_poly.type
_entity_poly.pdbx_seq_one_letter_code
_entity_poly.pdbx_strand_id
1 'polypeptide(L)'
;MFPKFHNNRQILWTRGAFLATIRRLPPNQKDESMQRRADALEVLQKLRDNLADRMSERILETAEDLLDDALGDSFRGEIELLYEQYGAKLVLINQMIGNFPGDPYVPPPPQIFTENHASESSSDTSFEIPLHLAPQPEGEVGGSDASPGGSIFHRHEAHHPESTWDQFLRQIRCRDIIAAGQAFALLSALPSERAELAASHFLMRCDRDTGFFEHATQLVEDVRLAGVNDALEILYGSFGLEGDDALATLVALRPFLARELSTSQDLWE
;
A
#
# COMPACT_ATOMS: atom_id res chain seq x y z
N MET A 1 -51.70 41.48 18.36
CA MET A 1 -52.71 41.06 17.36
C MET A 1 -52.20 39.78 16.73
N PHE A 2 -52.65 38.62 17.21
CA PHE A 2 -52.32 37.29 16.67
C PHE A 2 -53.40 36.87 15.66
N PRO A 3 -53.03 36.09 14.64
CA PRO A 3 -53.71 34.82 14.43
C PRO A 3 -52.68 33.69 14.20
N LYS A 4 -52.70 32.65 15.03
CA LYS A 4 -53.51 31.42 14.95
C LYS A 4 -52.93 30.37 13.99
N PHE A 5 -52.41 29.34 14.65
CA PHE A 5 -52.00 28.03 14.19
C PHE A 5 -53.17 27.14 13.71
N HIS A 6 -52.78 26.06 13.01
CA HIS A 6 -53.49 24.83 12.61
C HIS A 6 -54.23 24.85 11.25
N ASN A 7 -53.75 24.04 10.29
CA ASN A 7 -54.32 22.70 10.14
C ASN A 7 -53.38 21.76 9.36
N ASN A 8 -53.14 20.60 9.95
CA ASN A 8 -52.43 19.46 9.40
C ASN A 8 -53.48 18.38 9.12
N ARG A 9 -53.69 18.01 7.84
CA ARG A 9 -54.36 16.78 7.40
C ARG A 9 -53.74 16.40 6.05
N GLN A 10 -52.97 15.31 6.02
CA GLN A 10 -53.37 13.98 5.53
C GLN A 10 -53.58 13.95 4.00
N ILE A 11 -53.18 12.96 3.20
CA ILE A 11 -52.61 11.62 3.38
C ILE A 11 -52.24 11.11 1.97
N LEU A 12 -51.17 10.33 1.87
CA LEU A 12 -50.89 9.26 0.90
C LEU A 12 -51.56 9.32 -0.48
N TRP A 13 -50.81 9.67 -1.52
CA TRP A 13 -50.97 9.05 -2.84
C TRP A 13 -49.61 8.74 -3.49
N THR A 14 -49.43 7.45 -3.81
CA THR A 14 -48.61 6.89 -4.90
C THR A 14 -47.07 6.88 -4.81
N ARG A 15 -46.52 6.02 -3.94
CA ARG A 15 -45.21 5.34 -4.14
C ARG A 15 -45.33 4.16 -5.13
N GLY A 16 -45.87 4.38 -6.32
CA GLY A 16 -46.27 3.29 -7.24
C GLY A 16 -45.88 3.44 -8.70
N ALA A 17 -45.01 4.39 -9.08
CA ALA A 17 -44.70 4.64 -10.49
C ALA A 17 -43.23 5.06 -10.75
N PHE A 18 -42.28 4.55 -9.97
CA PHE A 18 -40.85 4.85 -10.16
C PHE A 18 -39.99 3.63 -10.56
N LEU A 19 -40.61 2.49 -10.91
CA LEU A 19 -39.93 1.26 -11.32
C LEU A 19 -40.31 0.76 -12.73
N ALA A 20 -40.80 1.64 -13.61
CA ALA A 20 -41.16 1.26 -14.99
C ALA A 20 -40.64 2.26 -16.03
N THR A 21 -39.38 2.70 -15.91
CA THR A 21 -38.66 3.37 -17.01
C THR A 21 -37.21 2.92 -17.02
N ILE A 22 -37.00 1.59 -17.06
CA ILE A 22 -35.83 1.03 -17.73
C ILE A 22 -36.03 1.32 -19.21
N ARG A 23 -35.59 2.51 -19.62
CA ARG A 23 -35.47 2.94 -20.99
C ARG A 23 -34.47 1.98 -21.64
N ARG A 24 -34.97 1.00 -22.41
CA ARG A 24 -34.15 0.26 -23.38
C ARG A 24 -33.44 1.30 -24.24
N LEU A 25 -32.13 1.48 -24.05
CA LEU A 25 -31.31 2.18 -25.02
C LEU A 25 -31.37 1.42 -26.35
N PRO A 26 -31.40 2.12 -27.50
CA PRO A 26 -31.37 1.48 -28.81
C PRO A 26 -30.08 0.67 -28.97
N PRO A 27 -30.14 -0.56 -29.54
CA PRO A 27 -29.00 -1.49 -29.59
C PRO A 27 -27.77 -0.91 -30.29
N ASN A 28 -27.94 -0.02 -31.27
CA ASN A 28 -26.83 0.57 -32.03
C ASN A 28 -25.85 1.46 -31.23
N GLN A 29 -26.27 2.06 -30.11
CA GLN A 29 -25.37 2.93 -29.33
C GLN A 29 -24.40 2.14 -28.43
N LYS A 30 -24.77 0.92 -28.04
CA LYS A 30 -23.93 0.08 -27.17
C LYS A 30 -22.72 -0.44 -27.94
N ASP A 31 -22.93 -0.88 -29.18
CA ASP A 31 -21.87 -1.41 -30.03
C ASP A 31 -20.85 -0.32 -30.42
N GLU A 32 -21.31 0.89 -30.74
CA GLU A 32 -20.41 2.04 -30.95
C GLU A 32 -19.61 2.41 -29.70
N SER A 33 -20.19 2.32 -28.51
CA SER A 33 -19.49 2.61 -27.26
C SER A 33 -18.44 1.55 -26.90
N MET A 34 -18.71 0.28 -27.21
CA MET A 34 -17.76 -0.83 -27.02
C MET A 34 -16.62 -0.76 -28.02
N GLN A 35 -16.90 -0.43 -29.28
CA GLN A 35 -15.87 -0.23 -30.30
C GLN A 35 -14.96 0.95 -29.95
N ARG A 36 -15.53 2.11 -29.59
CA ARG A 36 -14.73 3.29 -29.16
C ARG A 36 -13.87 2.99 -27.93
N ARG A 37 -14.33 2.11 -27.04
CA ARG A 37 -13.56 1.64 -25.88
C ARG A 37 -12.40 0.75 -26.28
N ALA A 38 -12.63 -0.22 -27.17
CA ALA A 38 -11.58 -1.08 -27.69
C ALA A 38 -10.49 -0.25 -28.39
N ASP A 39 -10.91 0.70 -29.23
CA ASP A 39 -10.00 1.61 -29.93
C ASP A 39 -9.18 2.47 -28.95
N ALA A 40 -9.80 2.98 -27.88
CA ALA A 40 -9.10 3.77 -26.86
C ALA A 40 -8.09 2.93 -26.05
N LEU A 41 -8.42 1.69 -25.69
CA LEU A 41 -7.51 0.78 -25.02
C LEU A 41 -6.31 0.42 -25.92
N GLU A 42 -6.56 0.16 -27.20
CA GLU A 42 -5.50 -0.11 -28.17
C GLU A 42 -4.53 1.08 -28.28
N VAL A 43 -5.05 2.31 -28.34
CA VAL A 43 -4.22 3.52 -28.38
C VAL A 43 -3.40 3.67 -27.10
N LEU A 44 -3.99 3.44 -25.93
CA LEU A 44 -3.28 3.55 -24.65
C LEU A 44 -2.20 2.47 -24.48
N GLN A 45 -2.46 1.25 -24.94
CA GLN A 45 -1.47 0.17 -24.97
C GLN A 45 -0.31 0.53 -25.90
N LYS A 46 -0.60 1.00 -27.12
CA LYS A 46 0.45 1.46 -28.06
C LYS A 46 1.28 2.60 -27.49
N LEU A 47 0.67 3.54 -26.77
CA LEU A 47 1.38 4.64 -26.12
C LEU A 47 2.28 4.16 -24.99
N ARG A 48 1.80 3.22 -24.15
CA ARG A 48 2.60 2.59 -23.10
C ARG A 48 3.83 1.90 -23.69
N ASP A 49 3.61 1.07 -24.70
CA ASP A 49 4.68 0.26 -25.30
C ASP A 49 5.72 1.16 -25.99
N ASN A 50 5.27 2.17 -26.75
CA ASN A 50 6.18 3.15 -27.37
C ASN A 50 6.99 3.95 -26.33
N LEU A 51 6.37 4.32 -25.21
CA LEU A 51 7.05 5.03 -24.13
C LEU A 51 8.08 4.15 -23.41
N ALA A 52 7.75 2.87 -23.19
CA ALA A 52 8.66 1.88 -22.62
C ALA A 52 9.86 1.62 -23.55
N ASP A 53 9.63 1.52 -24.85
CA ASP A 53 10.70 1.36 -25.85
C ASP A 53 11.66 2.55 -25.82
N ARG A 54 11.12 3.79 -25.84
CA ARG A 54 11.93 5.01 -25.78
C ARG A 54 12.68 5.16 -24.46
N MET A 55 12.07 4.76 -23.35
CA MET A 55 12.74 4.74 -22.05
C MET A 55 13.90 3.74 -22.06
N SER A 56 13.69 2.56 -22.64
CA SER A 56 14.73 1.53 -22.76
C SER A 56 15.89 1.99 -23.63
N GLU A 57 15.60 2.59 -24.80
CA GLU A 57 16.62 3.19 -25.66
C GLU A 57 17.41 4.28 -24.94
N ARG A 58 16.70 5.17 -24.21
CA ARG A 58 17.34 6.24 -23.46
C ARG A 58 18.24 5.72 -22.34
N ILE A 59 17.82 4.69 -21.60
CA ILE A 59 18.62 4.04 -20.57
C ILE A 59 19.89 3.43 -21.17
N LEU A 60 19.80 2.81 -22.34
CA LEU A 60 20.96 2.25 -23.03
C LEU A 60 21.94 3.33 -23.49
N GLU A 61 21.44 4.47 -23.97
CA GLU A 61 22.26 5.62 -24.36
C GLU A 61 23.02 6.24 -23.17
N THR A 62 22.39 6.30 -22.00
CA THR A 62 22.95 6.93 -20.78
C THR A 62 23.50 5.90 -19.79
N ALA A 63 23.71 4.65 -20.21
CA ALA A 63 24.03 3.55 -19.31
C ALA A 63 25.34 3.77 -18.52
N GLU A 64 26.36 4.35 -19.16
CA GLU A 64 27.64 4.66 -18.52
C GLU A 64 27.47 5.76 -17.46
N ASP A 65 26.77 6.84 -17.80
CA ASP A 65 26.48 7.94 -16.86
C ASP A 65 25.65 7.46 -15.65
N LEU A 66 24.72 6.50 -15.86
CA LEU A 66 23.91 5.90 -14.80
C LEU A 66 24.74 4.98 -13.88
N LEU A 67 25.73 4.28 -14.43
CA LEU A 67 26.66 3.47 -13.63
C LEU A 67 27.53 4.37 -12.76
N ASP A 68 28.03 5.48 -13.31
CA ASP A 68 28.81 6.46 -12.55
C ASP A 68 27.97 7.12 -11.45
N ASP A 69 26.70 7.42 -11.71
CA ASP A 69 25.73 7.95 -10.73
C ASP A 69 25.46 6.92 -9.62
N ALA A 70 25.27 5.64 -9.97
CA ALA A 70 25.03 4.55 -9.01
C ALA A 70 26.25 4.22 -8.14
N LEU A 71 27.47 4.40 -8.67
CA LEU A 71 28.71 4.24 -7.93
C LEU A 71 29.02 5.46 -7.04
N GLY A 72 28.28 6.57 -7.21
CA GLY A 72 28.53 7.83 -6.53
C GLY A 72 29.73 8.60 -7.09
N ASP A 73 30.23 8.20 -8.26
CA ASP A 73 31.30 8.87 -8.99
C ASP A 73 30.77 10.10 -9.76
N SER A 74 29.46 10.13 -10.02
CA SER A 74 28.71 11.26 -10.58
C SER A 74 27.61 11.72 -9.62
N PHE A 75 27.40 13.05 -9.54
CA PHE A 75 26.29 13.68 -8.79
C PHE A 75 25.24 14.27 -9.73
N ARG A 76 25.17 13.78 -10.98
CA ARG A 76 24.27 14.36 -11.97
C ARG A 76 22.81 13.98 -11.74
N GLY A 77 22.52 12.93 -10.96
CA GLY A 77 21.14 12.51 -10.70
C GLY A 77 20.43 12.06 -11.98
N GLU A 78 21.17 11.41 -12.90
CA GLU A 78 20.61 10.93 -14.16
C GLU A 78 19.54 9.85 -13.91
N ILE A 79 19.69 9.07 -12.83
CA ILE A 79 18.69 8.08 -12.39
C ILE A 79 17.38 8.79 -11.99
N GLU A 80 17.48 9.85 -11.19
CA GLU A 80 16.32 10.63 -10.72
C GLU A 80 15.61 11.31 -11.90
N LEU A 81 16.39 11.90 -12.82
CA LEU A 81 15.87 12.55 -14.02
C LEU A 81 15.09 11.58 -14.93
N LEU A 82 15.62 10.38 -15.15
CA LEU A 82 14.94 9.33 -15.93
C LEU A 82 13.64 8.88 -15.27
N TYR A 83 13.65 8.71 -13.95
CA TYR A 83 12.47 8.33 -13.18
C TYR A 83 11.38 9.41 -13.24
N GLU A 84 11.75 10.68 -13.07
CA GLU A 84 10.82 11.81 -13.17
C GLU A 84 10.24 11.94 -14.58
N GLN A 85 11.08 11.83 -15.62
CA GLN A 85 10.68 12.08 -17.00
C GLN A 85 9.78 10.98 -17.60
N TYR A 86 10.01 9.72 -17.24
CA TYR A 86 9.33 8.56 -17.84
C TYR A 86 8.53 7.72 -16.83
N GLY A 87 9.00 7.57 -15.60
CA GLY A 87 8.34 6.79 -14.55
C GLY A 87 6.94 7.33 -14.24
N ALA A 88 6.81 8.63 -14.00
CA ALA A 88 5.52 9.27 -13.74
C ALA A 88 4.52 9.10 -14.90
N LYS A 89 5.00 9.16 -16.15
CA LYS A 89 4.15 8.99 -17.35
C LYS A 89 3.68 7.55 -17.54
N LEU A 90 4.53 6.56 -17.27
CA LEU A 90 4.14 5.14 -17.33
C LEU A 90 3.12 4.80 -16.25
N VAL A 91 3.30 5.31 -15.04
CA VAL A 91 2.32 5.15 -13.95
C VAL A 91 0.96 5.72 -14.35
N LEU A 92 0.92 6.93 -14.91
CA LEU A 92 -0.32 7.56 -15.38
C LEU A 92 -1.01 6.72 -16.47
N ILE A 93 -0.26 6.23 -17.46
CA ILE A 93 -0.84 5.40 -18.55
C ILE A 93 -1.39 4.09 -17.98
N ASN A 94 -0.69 3.46 -17.04
CA ASN A 94 -1.17 2.24 -16.39
C ASN A 94 -2.43 2.48 -15.54
N GLN A 95 -2.52 3.62 -14.86
CA GLN A 95 -3.76 4.04 -14.17
C GLN A 95 -4.90 4.27 -15.17
N MET A 96 -4.63 4.93 -16.29
CA MET A 96 -5.64 5.12 -17.34
C MET A 96 -6.14 3.78 -17.90
N ILE A 97 -5.25 2.81 -18.13
CA ILE A 97 -5.62 1.46 -18.57
C ILE A 97 -6.43 0.74 -17.48
N GLY A 98 -5.99 0.80 -16.22
CA GLY A 98 -6.66 0.14 -15.09
C GLY A 98 -8.03 0.72 -14.74
N ASN A 99 -8.24 2.01 -14.98
CA ASN A 99 -9.51 2.70 -14.73
C ASN A 99 -10.53 2.51 -15.87
N PHE A 100 -10.20 1.77 -16.93
CA PHE A 100 -11.24 1.39 -17.90
C PHE A 100 -12.25 0.48 -17.20
N PRO A 101 -13.55 0.81 -17.21
CA PRO A 101 -14.57 0.00 -16.56
C PRO A 101 -14.46 -1.42 -17.10
N GLY A 102 -14.20 -2.39 -16.22
CA GLY A 102 -14.11 -3.80 -16.59
C GLY A 102 -15.34 -4.21 -17.39
N ASP A 103 -15.15 -5.10 -18.37
CA ASP A 103 -16.27 -5.55 -19.20
C ASP A 103 -17.39 -6.07 -18.29
N PRO A 104 -18.67 -5.70 -18.54
CA PRO A 104 -19.76 -6.15 -17.69
C PRO A 104 -19.86 -7.67 -17.79
N TYR A 105 -19.31 -8.35 -16.78
CA TYR A 105 -19.53 -9.72 -16.38
C TYR A 105 -19.93 -10.64 -17.55
N VAL A 106 -18.94 -11.23 -18.21
CA VAL A 106 -19.16 -12.49 -18.92
C VAL A 106 -19.44 -13.52 -17.82
N PRO A 107 -20.67 -14.04 -17.67
CA PRO A 107 -20.92 -15.09 -16.70
C PRO A 107 -19.98 -16.27 -17.00
N PRO A 108 -19.34 -16.87 -15.98
CA PRO A 108 -18.49 -18.03 -16.21
C PRO A 108 -19.29 -19.08 -16.99
N PRO A 109 -18.75 -19.67 -18.06
CA PRO A 109 -19.43 -20.73 -18.77
C PRO A 109 -19.81 -21.84 -17.78
N PRO A 110 -21.02 -22.43 -17.92
CA PRO A 110 -21.47 -23.48 -17.01
C PRO A 110 -20.40 -24.59 -16.99
N GLN A 111 -19.84 -24.83 -15.80
CA GLN A 111 -18.89 -25.91 -15.58
C GLN A 111 -19.62 -27.24 -15.84
N ILE A 112 -19.43 -27.78 -17.04
CA ILE A 112 -19.76 -29.16 -17.34
C ILE A 112 -18.70 -29.98 -16.61
N PHE A 113 -19.10 -30.56 -15.47
CA PHE A 113 -18.36 -31.62 -14.81
C PHE A 113 -18.08 -32.72 -15.82
N THR A 114 -16.83 -32.78 -16.28
CA THR A 114 -16.30 -33.94 -16.99
C THR A 114 -15.08 -34.36 -16.21
N GLU A 115 -15.26 -35.29 -15.28
CA GLU A 115 -14.19 -36.18 -14.84
C GLU A 115 -13.55 -36.79 -16.10
N ASN A 116 -12.26 -36.58 -16.28
CA ASN A 116 -11.35 -37.67 -16.61
C ASN A 116 -9.88 -37.24 -16.54
N HIS A 117 -9.11 -38.14 -15.94
CA HIS A 117 -7.69 -38.11 -15.66
C HIS A 117 -6.79 -37.89 -16.90
N ALA A 118 -5.68 -37.17 -16.72
CA ALA A 118 -4.30 -37.71 -16.70
C ALA A 118 -3.23 -36.78 -17.34
N SER A 119 -2.12 -36.68 -16.59
CA SER A 119 -0.72 -36.46 -17.00
C SER A 119 -0.18 -35.05 -17.28
N GLU A 120 0.59 -34.59 -16.27
CA GLU A 120 2.06 -34.33 -16.31
C GLU A 120 2.64 -33.22 -17.19
N SER A 121 3.27 -32.23 -16.54
CA SER A 121 4.58 -31.61 -16.85
C SER A 121 4.68 -30.28 -16.06
N SER A 122 5.19 -30.26 -14.83
CA SER A 122 6.60 -30.02 -14.46
C SER A 122 7.28 -28.84 -15.18
N SER A 123 7.47 -27.73 -14.45
CA SER A 123 8.73 -26.95 -14.41
C SER A 123 8.65 -25.87 -13.32
N ASP A 124 9.08 -26.26 -12.13
CA ASP A 124 9.53 -25.40 -11.05
C ASP A 124 10.78 -24.64 -11.51
N THR A 125 10.83 -23.32 -11.34
CA THR A 125 12.07 -22.54 -11.36
C THR A 125 12.08 -21.58 -10.18
N SER A 126 12.36 -22.15 -9.01
CA SER A 126 12.74 -21.41 -7.80
C SER A 126 14.21 -21.01 -7.93
N PHE A 127 14.49 -19.71 -7.93
CA PHE A 127 15.85 -19.16 -7.86
C PHE A 127 16.27 -19.06 -6.38
N GLU A 128 17.08 -20.00 -5.92
CA GLU A 128 17.82 -19.88 -4.66
C GLU A 128 19.15 -19.16 -4.90
N ILE A 129 19.35 -18.03 -4.22
CA ILE A 129 20.63 -17.30 -4.18
C ILE A 129 21.38 -17.78 -2.92
N PRO A 130 22.56 -18.41 -3.03
CA PRO A 130 23.34 -18.82 -1.87
C PRO A 130 24.11 -17.63 -1.28
N LEU A 131 23.71 -17.15 -0.10
CA LEU A 131 24.53 -16.23 0.70
C LEU A 131 25.50 -17.04 1.57
N HIS A 132 26.72 -17.21 1.06
CA HIS A 132 27.85 -17.72 1.83
C HIS A 132 28.72 -16.53 2.23
N LEU A 133 28.83 -16.25 3.54
CA LEU A 133 30.00 -15.66 4.25
C LEU A 133 29.56 -15.10 5.61
N ALA A 134 29.69 -15.91 6.66
CA ALA A 134 29.73 -15.44 8.05
C ALA A 134 31.20 -15.40 8.53
N PRO A 135 31.66 -14.34 9.21
CA PRO A 135 32.93 -14.35 9.91
C PRO A 135 32.76 -14.99 11.30
N GLN A 136 33.61 -15.97 11.61
CA GLN A 136 33.79 -16.47 12.98
C GLN A 136 34.61 -15.48 13.83
N PRO A 137 34.36 -15.46 15.14
CA PRO A 137 35.43 -15.32 16.10
C PRO A 137 35.52 -16.57 17.01
N GLU A 138 36.73 -17.13 17.06
CA GLU A 138 37.16 -18.14 18.03
C GLU A 138 37.54 -17.51 19.38
N GLY A 139 37.48 -18.33 20.43
CA GLY A 139 38.04 -18.09 21.76
C GLY A 139 36.99 -17.87 22.86
N GLU A 140 37.04 -18.44 24.06
CA GLU A 140 37.76 -19.56 24.67
C GLU A 140 37.18 -19.68 26.12
N VAL A 141 36.66 -20.86 26.47
CA VAL A 141 36.75 -21.61 27.75
C VAL A 141 36.77 -20.90 29.12
N GLY A 142 35.86 -21.36 30.01
CA GLY A 142 36.06 -21.53 31.47
C GLY A 142 34.96 -20.84 32.31
N GLY A 143 34.25 -21.43 33.27
CA GLY A 143 34.35 -22.68 34.04
C GLY A 143 33.81 -22.40 35.45
N SER A 144 32.99 -23.30 36.01
CA SER A 144 32.41 -23.30 37.39
C SER A 144 31.37 -22.19 37.69
N ASP A 145 30.38 -22.34 38.57
CA ASP A 145 30.09 -23.32 39.62
C ASP A 145 28.58 -23.33 39.93
N ALA A 146 28.12 -24.39 40.59
CA ALA A 146 26.72 -24.58 40.96
C ALA A 146 26.27 -23.70 42.15
N SER A 147 25.07 -23.11 42.07
CA SER A 147 24.14 -23.08 43.21
C SER A 147 22.68 -22.78 42.82
N PRO A 148 21.70 -23.48 43.41
CA PRO A 148 20.29 -23.32 43.13
C PRO A 148 19.59 -22.43 44.17
N GLY A 149 18.73 -21.52 43.73
CA GLY A 149 17.78 -20.85 44.62
C GLY A 149 17.34 -19.48 44.11
N GLY A 150 16.05 -19.35 43.82
CA GLY A 150 15.43 -18.03 43.64
C GLY A 150 14.50 -17.96 42.44
N SER A 151 13.36 -18.64 42.55
CA SER A 151 12.18 -18.41 41.73
C SER A 151 11.78 -16.92 41.76
N ILE A 152 11.93 -16.25 40.62
CA ILE A 152 10.96 -15.25 40.16
C ILE A 152 10.57 -15.70 38.75
N PHE A 153 9.54 -16.53 38.68
CA PHE A 153 8.80 -16.74 37.45
C PHE A 153 8.19 -15.39 37.05
N HIS A 154 8.92 -14.61 36.26
CA HIS A 154 8.26 -13.72 35.31
C HIS A 154 7.54 -14.63 34.33
N ARG A 155 6.25 -14.81 34.62
CA ARG A 155 5.21 -15.22 33.70
C ARG A 155 5.64 -14.85 32.28
N HIS A 156 6.12 -15.84 31.53
CA HIS A 156 6.18 -15.76 30.08
C HIS A 156 4.73 -15.76 29.62
N GLU A 157 4.13 -14.57 29.64
CA GLU A 157 3.02 -14.28 28.74
C GLU A 157 3.53 -14.66 27.35
N ALA A 158 2.75 -15.48 26.65
CA ALA A 158 3.02 -15.80 25.27
C ALA A 158 3.11 -14.46 24.51
N HIS A 159 4.34 -14.01 24.27
CA HIS A 159 4.61 -12.82 23.50
C HIS A 159 4.14 -13.11 22.08
N HIS A 160 2.92 -12.70 21.75
CA HIS A 160 2.60 -12.44 20.36
C HIS A 160 3.64 -11.44 19.84
N PRO A 161 4.25 -11.67 18.66
CA PRO A 161 5.07 -10.64 18.04
C PRO A 161 4.14 -9.46 17.78
N GLU A 162 4.29 -8.40 18.56
CA GLU A 162 3.54 -7.17 18.35
C GLU A 162 3.96 -6.58 17.01
N SER A 163 2.99 -6.12 16.24
CA SER A 163 3.27 -5.45 14.97
C SER A 163 4.17 -4.25 15.22
N THR A 164 5.04 -3.93 14.26
CA THR A 164 5.92 -2.75 14.40
C THR A 164 5.08 -1.47 14.55
N TRP A 165 3.87 -1.47 14.00
CA TRP A 165 2.88 -0.41 14.19
C TRP A 165 2.33 -0.32 15.62
N ASP A 166 1.99 -1.45 16.24
CA ASP A 166 1.55 -1.46 17.65
C ASP A 166 2.64 -0.98 18.58
N GLN A 167 3.90 -1.34 18.28
CA GLN A 167 5.07 -0.82 18.99
C GLN A 167 5.15 0.71 18.86
N PHE A 168 5.01 1.27 17.65
CA PHE A 168 4.95 2.72 17.44
C PHE A 168 3.84 3.39 18.27
N LEU A 169 2.61 2.88 18.19
CA LEU A 169 1.47 3.44 18.91
C LEU A 169 1.65 3.39 20.44
N ARG A 170 2.26 2.32 20.96
CA ARG A 170 2.63 2.23 22.37
C ARG A 170 3.61 3.32 22.76
N GLN A 171 4.66 3.55 21.98
CA GLN A 171 5.64 4.59 22.30
C GLN A 171 5.04 5.99 22.26
N ILE A 172 4.12 6.25 21.32
CA ILE A 172 3.34 7.50 21.29
C ILE A 172 2.50 7.66 22.57
N ARG A 173 1.84 6.59 23.07
CA ARG A 173 1.11 6.63 24.35
C ARG A 173 2.03 6.91 25.55
N CYS A 174 3.23 6.33 25.54
CA CYS A 174 4.26 6.58 26.55
C CYS A 174 4.92 7.96 26.41
N ARG A 175 4.60 8.71 25.34
CA ARG A 175 5.25 9.98 24.96
C ARG A 175 6.76 9.88 24.78
N ASP A 176 7.25 8.70 24.40
CA ASP A 176 8.65 8.47 24.04
C ASP A 176 8.82 8.67 22.53
N ILE A 177 9.12 9.91 22.14
CA ILE A 177 9.26 10.30 20.72
C ILE A 177 10.47 9.62 20.07
N ILE A 178 11.55 9.38 20.82
CA ILE A 178 12.76 8.77 20.27
C ILE A 178 12.47 7.31 19.93
N ALA A 179 11.89 6.55 20.85
CA ALA A 179 11.51 5.17 20.61
C ALA A 179 10.41 5.06 19.53
N ALA A 180 9.45 5.99 19.50
CA ALA A 180 8.44 6.05 18.45
C ALA A 180 9.07 6.34 17.08
N GLY A 181 9.99 7.30 16.99
CA GLY A 181 10.71 7.62 15.75
C GLY A 181 11.49 6.43 15.21
N GLN A 182 12.16 5.67 16.08
CA GLN A 182 12.86 4.43 15.68
C GLN A 182 11.91 3.37 15.13
N ALA A 183 10.79 3.12 15.80
CA ALA A 183 9.77 2.18 15.31
C ALA A 183 9.18 2.65 13.97
N PHE A 184 8.95 3.95 13.81
CA PHE A 184 8.44 4.52 12.57
C PHE A 184 9.45 4.49 11.42
N ALA A 185 10.75 4.68 11.71
CA ALA A 185 11.82 4.58 10.71
C ALA A 185 11.88 3.18 10.08
N LEU A 186 11.68 2.13 10.89
CA LEU A 186 11.60 0.75 10.41
C LEU A 186 10.43 0.51 9.45
N LEU A 187 9.32 1.21 9.64
CA LEU A 187 8.11 1.12 8.82
C LEU A 187 8.20 1.94 7.53
N SER A 188 8.75 3.14 7.62
CA SER A 188 8.68 4.18 6.59
C SER A 188 9.95 4.28 5.73
N ALA A 189 11.02 3.57 6.11
CA ALA A 189 12.36 3.69 5.51
C ALA A 189 12.93 5.13 5.54
N LEU A 190 12.43 5.99 6.43
CA LEU A 190 12.94 7.34 6.64
C LEU A 190 14.21 7.33 7.53
N PRO A 191 15.11 8.31 7.37
CA PRO A 191 16.19 8.55 8.32
C PRO A 191 15.65 8.80 9.73
N SER A 192 16.36 8.35 10.78
CA SER A 192 15.91 8.45 12.18
C SER A 192 15.46 9.86 12.56
N GLU A 193 16.23 10.88 12.18
CA GLU A 193 15.90 12.29 12.48
C GLU A 193 14.56 12.73 11.88
N ARG A 194 14.25 12.30 10.65
CA ARG A 194 12.98 12.61 9.97
C ARG A 194 11.83 11.81 10.57
N ALA A 195 12.07 10.55 10.91
CA ALA A 195 11.08 9.69 11.55
C ALA A 195 10.71 10.20 12.97
N GLU A 196 11.67 10.73 13.72
CA GLU A 196 11.43 11.39 15.01
C GLU A 196 10.58 12.65 14.87
N LEU A 197 10.85 13.48 13.84
CA LEU A 197 10.01 14.64 13.52
C LEU A 197 8.58 14.22 13.17
N ALA A 198 8.42 13.18 12.34
CA ALA A 198 7.13 12.63 11.99
C ALA A 198 6.36 12.10 13.22
N ALA A 199 7.05 11.38 14.12
CA ALA A 199 6.48 10.91 15.38
C ALA A 199 6.06 12.08 16.30
N SER A 200 6.86 13.15 16.35
CA SER A 200 6.53 14.34 17.12
C SER A 200 5.27 15.05 16.58
N HIS A 201 5.13 15.12 15.25
CA HIS A 201 3.95 15.68 14.61
C HIS A 201 2.70 14.84 14.88
N PHE A 202 2.86 13.51 14.81
CA PHE A 202 1.79 12.56 15.12
C PHE A 202 1.31 12.70 16.57
N LEU A 203 2.23 12.82 17.54
CA LEU A 203 1.88 13.07 18.94
C LEU A 203 1.15 14.41 19.11
N MET A 204 1.65 15.47 18.46
CA MET A 204 1.00 16.79 18.49
C MET A 204 -0.43 16.73 17.95
N ARG A 205 -0.67 15.92 16.91
CA ARG A 205 -2.01 15.68 16.37
C ARG A 205 -2.90 14.94 17.36
N CYS A 206 -2.38 13.91 18.03
CA CYS A 206 -3.10 13.18 19.09
C CYS A 206 -3.51 14.10 20.24
N ASP A 207 -2.64 15.02 20.66
CA ASP A 207 -2.93 15.98 21.74
C ASP A 207 -3.98 17.02 21.31
N ARG A 208 -4.06 17.36 20.01
CA ARG A 208 -5.02 18.32 19.47
C ARG A 208 -6.41 17.73 19.24
N ASP A 209 -6.48 16.45 18.89
CA ASP A 209 -7.69 15.77 18.46
C ASP A 209 -7.89 14.49 19.28
N THR A 210 -8.78 14.57 20.27
CA THR A 210 -9.00 13.50 21.27
C THR A 210 -9.49 12.18 20.68
N GLY A 211 -10.06 12.18 19.47
CA GLY A 211 -10.50 10.96 18.77
C GLY A 211 -9.46 10.40 17.80
N PHE A 212 -8.42 11.17 17.48
CA PHE A 212 -7.45 10.77 16.46
C PHE A 212 -6.66 9.52 16.87
N PHE A 213 -6.33 9.37 18.15
CA PHE A 213 -5.58 8.19 18.62
C PHE A 213 -6.38 6.89 18.44
N GLU A 214 -7.71 6.92 18.62
CA GLU A 214 -8.56 5.75 18.38
C GLU A 214 -8.63 5.38 16.89
N HIS A 215 -8.52 6.38 16.02
CA HIS A 215 -8.44 6.17 14.57
C HIS A 215 -7.04 5.76 14.11
N ALA A 216 -5.99 6.03 14.90
CA ALA A 216 -4.62 5.70 14.56
C ALA A 216 -4.43 4.20 14.28
N THR A 217 -5.13 3.32 14.99
CA THR A 217 -5.08 1.88 14.73
C THR A 217 -5.61 1.52 13.34
N GLN A 218 -6.54 2.30 12.79
CA GLN A 218 -7.12 2.09 11.46
C GLN A 218 -6.37 2.86 10.36
N LEU A 219 -5.60 3.87 10.71
CA LEU A 219 -4.89 4.77 9.79
C LEU A 219 -4.01 4.01 8.78
N VAL A 220 -3.39 2.94 9.24
CA VAL A 220 -2.53 2.06 8.46
C VAL A 220 -3.30 1.33 7.35
N GLU A 221 -4.48 0.82 7.68
CA GLU A 221 -5.40 0.23 6.70
C GLU A 221 -5.94 1.28 5.74
N ASP A 222 -6.22 2.48 6.23
CA ASP A 222 -6.68 3.59 5.39
C ASP A 222 -5.59 3.96 4.36
N VAL A 223 -4.32 4.07 4.75
CA VAL A 223 -3.18 4.30 3.82
C VAL A 223 -3.01 3.17 2.81
N ARG A 224 -3.24 1.92 3.25
CA ARG A 224 -3.13 0.72 2.42
C ARG A 224 -4.21 0.68 1.33
N LEU A 225 -5.46 0.99 1.70
CA LEU A 225 -6.63 0.91 0.81
C LEU A 225 -6.86 2.19 0.00
N ALA A 226 -6.34 3.33 0.44
CA ALA A 226 -6.49 4.62 -0.20
C ALA A 226 -5.87 4.67 -1.61
N GLY A 227 -6.37 5.60 -2.46
CA GLY A 227 -5.63 6.02 -3.64
C GLY A 227 -4.29 6.65 -3.26
N VAL A 228 -3.35 6.78 -4.21
CA VAL A 228 -2.03 7.37 -3.92
C VAL A 228 -2.17 8.79 -3.36
N ASN A 229 -3.00 9.64 -3.98
CA ASN A 229 -3.20 11.01 -3.53
C ASN A 229 -3.83 11.07 -2.12
N ASP A 230 -4.86 10.28 -1.88
CA ASP A 230 -5.52 10.21 -0.57
C ASP A 230 -4.54 9.70 0.52
N ALA A 231 -3.71 8.71 0.18
CA ALA A 231 -2.69 8.20 1.09
C ALA A 231 -1.62 9.26 1.42
N LEU A 232 -1.20 10.07 0.44
CA LEU A 232 -0.31 11.20 0.67
C LEU A 232 -0.95 12.28 1.55
N GLU A 233 -2.25 12.57 1.35
CA GLU A 233 -2.99 13.49 2.23
C GLU A 233 -3.09 12.96 3.66
N ILE A 234 -3.30 11.65 3.84
CA ILE A 234 -3.31 11.02 5.18
C ILE A 234 -1.93 11.12 5.82
N LEU A 235 -0.86 10.81 5.09
CA LEU A 235 0.51 10.89 5.60
C LEU A 235 0.89 12.33 5.97
N TYR A 236 0.52 13.30 5.14
CA TYR A 236 0.69 14.71 5.45
C TYR A 236 -0.09 15.13 6.69
N GLY A 237 -1.39 14.83 6.75
CA GLY A 237 -2.25 15.24 7.85
C GLY A 237 -1.89 14.61 9.19
N SER A 238 -1.36 13.39 9.17
CA SER A 238 -1.04 12.60 10.36
C SER A 238 0.39 12.80 10.82
N PHE A 239 1.34 12.74 9.90
CA PHE A 239 2.78 12.72 10.19
C PHE A 239 3.51 14.00 9.74
N GLY A 240 2.85 14.91 9.03
CA GLY A 240 3.48 16.12 8.51
C GLY A 240 4.50 15.84 7.40
N LEU A 241 4.38 14.69 6.73
CA LEU A 241 5.29 14.29 5.64
C LEU A 241 4.89 15.00 4.34
N GLU A 242 5.86 15.60 3.67
CA GLU A 242 5.70 16.32 2.40
C GLU A 242 6.64 15.76 1.34
N GLY A 243 6.25 15.87 0.06
CA GLY A 243 7.11 15.56 -1.08
C GLY A 243 7.66 14.13 -1.07
N ASP A 244 8.97 14.02 -1.21
CA ASP A 244 9.68 12.75 -1.36
C ASP A 244 9.59 11.87 -0.11
N ASP A 245 9.54 12.45 1.08
CA ASP A 245 9.43 11.68 2.33
C ASP A 245 8.08 10.96 2.42
N ALA A 246 7.00 11.61 1.97
CA ALA A 246 5.67 11.03 1.94
C ALA A 246 5.58 9.90 0.91
N LEU A 247 6.22 10.08 -0.25
CA LEU A 247 6.30 9.05 -1.30
C LEU A 247 7.14 7.86 -0.86
N ALA A 248 8.33 8.09 -0.31
CA ALA A 248 9.22 7.05 0.21
C ALA A 248 8.51 6.23 1.30
N THR A 249 7.85 6.92 2.24
CA THR A 249 7.03 6.27 3.27
C THR A 249 5.94 5.42 2.64
N LEU A 250 5.17 5.96 1.68
CA LEU A 250 4.08 5.22 1.05
C LEU A 250 4.54 3.94 0.34
N VAL A 251 5.69 4.01 -0.34
CA VAL A 251 6.31 2.88 -1.06
C VAL A 251 6.81 1.82 -0.08
N ALA A 252 7.39 2.22 1.06
CA ALA A 252 7.88 1.30 2.09
C ALA A 252 6.74 0.68 2.91
N LEU A 253 5.73 1.48 3.27
CA LEU A 253 4.65 1.08 4.16
C LEU A 253 3.73 0.04 3.49
N ARG A 254 3.32 0.24 2.24
CA ARG A 254 2.31 -0.62 1.60
C ARG A 254 2.69 -2.11 1.51
N PRO A 255 3.89 -2.48 1.05
CA PRO A 255 4.34 -3.87 1.03
C PRO A 255 4.49 -4.44 2.44
N PHE A 256 4.95 -3.63 3.39
CA PHE A 256 5.13 -4.04 4.78
C PHE A 256 3.78 -4.43 5.41
N LEU A 257 2.75 -3.61 5.21
CA LEU A 257 1.41 -3.84 5.72
C LEU A 257 0.71 -5.03 5.06
N ALA A 258 0.96 -5.25 3.77
CA ALA A 258 0.46 -6.44 3.08
C ALA A 258 1.04 -7.74 3.68
N ARG A 259 2.28 -7.72 4.19
CA ARG A 259 2.93 -8.88 4.81
C ARG A 259 2.42 -9.16 6.22
N GLU A 260 2.36 -8.15 7.08
CA GLU A 260 1.97 -8.35 8.49
C GLU A 260 0.55 -8.91 8.66
N LEU A 261 -0.37 -8.52 7.76
CA LEU A 261 -1.75 -9.05 7.75
C LEU A 261 -1.83 -10.49 7.23
N SER A 262 -1.01 -10.85 6.24
CA SER A 262 -0.95 -12.24 5.74
C SER A 262 -0.51 -13.19 6.84
N THR A 263 0.52 -12.82 7.63
CA THR A 263 0.97 -13.61 8.78
C THR A 263 -0.06 -13.68 9.92
N SER A 264 -0.89 -12.66 10.06
CA SER A 264 -1.97 -12.67 11.07
C SER A 264 -3.14 -13.56 10.64
N GLN A 265 -3.36 -13.77 9.33
CA GLN A 265 -4.42 -14.62 8.81
C GLN A 265 -4.07 -16.11 8.86
N ASP A 266 -2.80 -16.46 8.60
CA ASP A 266 -2.30 -17.85 8.64
C ASP A 266 -2.22 -18.45 10.06
N LEU A 267 -2.30 -17.60 11.10
CA LEU A 267 -2.28 -18.04 12.50
C LEU A 267 -3.65 -18.53 13.03
N TRP A 268 -4.72 -18.39 12.24
CA TRP A 268 -6.08 -18.78 12.61
C TRP A 268 -6.69 -19.88 11.72
N GLU A 269 -5.93 -20.43 10.76
CA GLU A 269 -6.28 -21.63 9.98
C GLU A 269 -5.52 -22.87 10.48
#